data_AF-A0AA88EGS4-F1
#
_entry.id   AF-A0AA88EGS4-F1
#
_cell.length_a   1.000
_cell.length_b   1.000
_cell.length_c   1.000
_cell.angle_alpha   90.00
_cell.angle_beta   90.00
_cell.angle_gamma   90.00
#
_symmetry.space_group_name_H-M   'P 1'
#
loop_
_entity.id
_entity.type
_entity.pdbx_description
1 polymer ?
#
loop_
_entity_poly.entity_id
_entity_poly.type
_entity_poly.pdbx_seq_one_letter_code
_entity_poly.pdbx_strand_id
1 'polypeptide(L)'
;MEGDIKHNIRTFPTIYGPRKVAFFFTGILLVNYIGSMVIAICMPQAFKAYIMAPAHTICSLWLLTEAKKLDKANYTKEASANFFQLLWKLLGLEFLLFPFI
;
A
#
# COMPACT_ATOMS: atom_id res chain seq x y z
N MET A 1 -4.33 1.51 -18.15
CA MET A 1 -5.15 2.71 -18.46
C MET A 1 -5.22 2.98 -19.96
N GLU A 2 -4.17 3.45 -20.62
CA GLU A 2 -4.25 3.81 -22.06
C GLU A 2 -4.74 2.66 -22.93
N GLY A 3 -4.21 1.44 -22.70
CA GLY A 3 -4.69 0.23 -23.34
C GLY A 3 -6.17 -0.06 -23.05
N ASP A 4 -6.60 0.11 -21.80
CA ASP A 4 -7.99 -0.11 -21.38
C ASP A 4 -8.94 0.88 -22.08
N ILE A 5 -8.57 2.17 -22.12
CA ILE A 5 -9.33 3.22 -22.79
C ILE A 5 -9.45 2.92 -24.29
N LYS A 6 -8.32 2.55 -24.94
CA LYS A 6 -8.30 2.21 -26.37
C LYS A 6 -9.26 1.08 -26.73
N HIS A 7 -9.48 0.13 -25.81
CA HIS A 7 -10.35 -1.02 -26.04
C HIS A 7 -11.71 -0.89 -25.31
N ASN A 8 -12.10 0.32 -24.87
CA ASN A 8 -13.35 0.58 -24.15
C ASN A 8 -13.55 -0.27 -22.88
N ILE A 9 -12.47 -0.71 -22.25
CA ILE A 9 -12.50 -1.48 -21.01
C ILE A 9 -12.67 -0.51 -19.84
N ARG A 10 -13.77 -0.66 -19.10
CA ARG A 10 -14.10 0.16 -17.94
C ARG A 10 -13.47 -0.42 -16.68
N THR A 11 -12.35 0.15 -16.25
CA THR A 11 -11.69 -0.14 -14.97
C THR A 11 -11.80 1.04 -14.01
N PHE A 12 -11.58 0.85 -12.70
CA PHE A 12 -11.65 1.96 -11.75
C PHE A 12 -10.76 3.16 -12.13
N PRO A 13 -9.49 2.98 -12.56
CA PRO A 13 -8.66 4.11 -12.99
C PRO A 13 -9.22 4.84 -14.22
N THR A 14 -9.90 4.14 -15.14
CA THR A 14 -10.53 4.78 -16.31
C THR A 14 -11.83 5.51 -15.97
N ILE A 15 -12.55 5.10 -14.91
CA ILE A 15 -13.81 5.71 -14.48
C ILE A 15 -13.55 6.90 -13.53
N TYR A 16 -12.67 6.71 -12.55
CA TYR A 16 -12.47 7.66 -11.45
C TYR A 16 -11.14 8.43 -11.52
N GLY A 17 -10.28 8.07 -12.47
CA GLY A 17 -8.93 8.60 -12.61
C GLY A 17 -7.91 7.86 -11.73
N PRO A 18 -6.63 7.82 -12.15
CA PRO A 18 -5.58 7.09 -11.43
C PRO A 18 -5.35 7.64 -10.03
N ARG A 19 -5.45 8.95 -9.86
CA ARG A 19 -5.22 9.64 -8.59
C ARG A 19 -6.16 9.16 -7.49
N LYS A 20 -7.48 9.26 -7.72
CA LYS A 20 -8.49 8.87 -6.73
C LYS A 20 -8.35 7.39 -6.36
N VAL A 21 -8.11 6.54 -7.36
CA VAL A 21 -7.97 5.09 -7.16
C VAL A 21 -6.70 4.77 -6.36
N ALA A 22 -5.55 5.34 -6.73
CA ALA A 22 -4.29 5.11 -6.02
C ALA A 22 -4.37 5.58 -4.56
N PHE A 23 -4.94 6.76 -4.30
CA PHE A 23 -5.14 7.26 -2.94
C PHE A 23 -6.09 6.38 -2.14
N PHE A 24 -7.20 5.94 -2.73
CA PHE A 24 -8.17 5.08 -2.06
C PHE A 24 -7.54 3.75 -1.60
N PHE A 25 -6.86 3.03 -2.50
CA PHE A 25 -6.22 1.76 -2.16
C PHE A 25 -5.00 1.93 -1.24
N THR A 26 -4.24 3.02 -1.38
CA THR A 26 -3.20 3.38 -0.41
C THR A 26 -3.80 3.59 0.98
N GLY A 27 -4.95 4.27 1.06
CA GLY A 27 -5.68 4.47 2.31
C GLY A 27 -6.15 3.15 2.94
N ILE A 28 -6.67 2.21 2.15
CA ILE A 28 -7.06 0.88 2.63
C ILE A 28 -5.86 0.16 3.26
N LEU A 29 -4.72 0.14 2.58
CA LEU A 29 -3.52 -0.52 3.09
C LEU A 29 -2.98 0.18 4.35
N LEU A 30 -3.04 1.51 4.41
CA LEU A 30 -2.66 2.26 5.61
C LEU A 30 -3.57 1.94 6.81
N VAL A 31 -4.89 1.84 6.59
CA VAL A 31 -5.84 1.42 7.63
C VAL A 31 -5.53 0.01 8.11
N ASN A 32 -5.17 -0.91 7.21
CA ASN A 32 -4.73 -2.25 7.59
C ASN A 32 -3.50 -2.20 8.50
N TYR A 33 -2.47 -1.44 8.13
CA TYR A 33 -1.27 -1.29 8.96
C TYR A 33 -1.57 -0.67 10.32
N ILE A 34 -2.39 0.38 10.38
CA ILE A 34 -2.82 0.99 11.64
C ILE A 34 -3.60 -0.03 12.49
N GLY A 35 -4.53 -0.76 11.88
CA GLY A 35 -5.30 -1.82 12.54
C GLY A 35 -4.39 -2.90 13.14
N SER A 36 -3.40 -3.39 12.38
CA SER A 36 -2.41 -4.36 12.86
C SER A 36 -1.63 -3.84 14.07
N MET A 37 -1.20 -2.57 14.04
CA MET A 37 -0.52 -1.95 15.18
C MET A 37 -1.42 -1.85 16.42
N VAL A 38 -2.67 -1.43 16.25
CA VAL A 38 -3.65 -1.33 17.35
C VAL A 38 -3.92 -2.70 17.95
N ILE A 39 -4.17 -3.72 17.13
CA ILE A 39 -4.41 -5.09 17.59
C ILE A 39 -3.19 -5.62 18.37
N ALA A 40 -1.97 -5.39 17.87
CA ALA A 40 -0.76 -5.84 18.55
C ALA A 40 -0.61 -5.22 19.95
N ILE A 41 -0.92 -3.93 20.08
CA ILE A 41 -0.86 -3.19 21.36
C ILE A 41 -1.97 -3.65 22.31
N CYS A 42 -3.18 -3.88 21.80
CA CYS A 42 -4.33 -4.30 22.61
C CYS A 42 -4.30 -5.77 23.02
N MET A 43 -3.58 -6.63 22.29
CA MET A 43 -3.51 -8.08 22.52
C MET A 43 -2.06 -8.60 22.60
N PRO A 44 -1.24 -8.11 23.55
CA PRO A 44 0.18 -8.45 23.64
C PRO A 44 0.44 -9.94 23.96
N GLN A 45 -0.56 -10.67 24.46
CA GLN A 45 -0.48 -12.13 24.67
C GLN A 45 -0.57 -12.95 23.37
N ALA A 46 -1.13 -12.36 22.32
CA ALA A 46 -1.30 -13.02 21.01
C ALA A 46 -0.24 -12.55 20.00
N PHE A 47 0.28 -11.33 20.16
CA PHE A 47 1.13 -10.67 19.18
C PHE A 47 2.31 -9.95 19.83
N LYS A 48 3.47 -10.00 19.16
CA LYS A 48 4.65 -9.28 19.61
C LYS A 48 4.60 -7.82 19.18
N ALA A 49 3.94 -6.98 20.00
CA ALA A 49 3.77 -5.55 19.75
C ALA A 49 5.09 -4.83 19.44
N TYR A 50 6.18 -5.19 20.14
CA TYR A 50 7.50 -4.59 19.95
C TYR A 50 8.15 -4.92 18.59
N ILE A 51 7.61 -5.89 17.84
CA ILE A 51 8.01 -6.19 16.45
C ILE A 51 6.97 -5.61 15.49
N MET A 52 5.69 -5.91 15.70
CA MET A 52 4.61 -5.48 14.82
C MET A 52 4.52 -3.96 14.68
N ALA A 53 4.50 -3.22 15.80
CA ALA A 53 4.29 -1.78 15.78
C ALA A 53 5.38 -1.02 14.99
N PRO A 54 6.69 -1.21 15.27
CA PRO A 54 7.72 -0.53 14.50
C PRO A 54 7.77 -1.00 13.04
N ALA A 55 7.59 -2.29 12.76
CA ALA A 55 7.62 -2.80 11.39
C ALA A 55 6.51 -2.20 10.51
N HIS A 56 5.27 -2.18 11.00
CA HIS A 56 4.13 -1.59 10.29
C HIS A 56 4.23 -0.05 10.22
N THR A 57 4.86 0.60 11.20
CA THR A 57 5.17 2.04 11.13
C THR A 57 6.11 2.33 9.96
N ILE A 58 7.20 1.56 9.83
CA ILE A 58 8.16 1.71 8.73
C ILE A 58 7.48 1.46 7.38
N CYS A 59 6.70 0.38 7.26
CA CYS A 59 5.97 0.07 6.03
C CYS A 59 4.96 1.17 5.65
N SER A 60 4.25 1.73 6.64
CA SER A 60 3.33 2.86 6.44
C SER A 60 4.05 4.12 5.93
N LEU A 61 5.19 4.48 6.52
CA LEU A 61 5.97 5.63 6.09
C LEU A 61 6.55 5.44 4.69
N TRP A 62 6.99 4.23 4.35
CA TRP A 62 7.48 3.91 3.01
C TRP A 62 6.36 4.01 1.97
N LEU A 63 5.21 3.39 2.25
CA LEU A 63 4.01 3.47 1.40
C LEU A 63 3.60 4.92 1.14
N LEU A 64 3.50 5.74 2.18
CA LEU A 64 3.13 7.16 2.05
C LEU A 64 4.14 7.97 1.23
N THR A 65 5.43 7.68 1.39
CA THR A 65 6.50 8.36 0.65
C THR A 65 6.42 8.05 -0.84
N GLU A 66 6.24 6.77 -1.20
CA GLU A 66 6.14 6.36 -2.60
C GLU A 66 4.80 6.78 -3.23
N ALA A 67 3.70 6.78 -2.48
CA ALA A 67 2.43 7.31 -2.96
C ALA A 67 2.53 8.81 -3.29
N LYS A 68 3.25 9.60 -2.47
CA LYS A 68 3.55 11.01 -2.77
C LYS A 68 4.43 11.17 -4.02
N LYS A 69 5.42 10.29 -4.22
CA LYS A 69 6.24 10.30 -5.44
C LYS A 69 5.40 9.98 -6.68
N LEU A 70 4.52 9.00 -6.60
CA LEU A 70 3.60 8.64 -7.68
C LEU A 70 2.68 9.81 -8.07
N ASP A 71 2.08 10.50 -7.08
CA ASP A 71 1.23 11.67 -7.31
C ASP A 71 2.00 12.80 -8.01
N LYS A 72 3.20 13.12 -7.52
CA LYS A 72 4.09 14.13 -8.14
C LYS A 72 4.52 13.76 -9.56
N ALA A 73 4.64 12.47 -9.85
CA ALA A 73 5.00 11.95 -11.17
C ALA A 73 3.80 11.88 -12.14
N ASN A 74 2.62 12.40 -11.76
CA ASN A 74 1.42 12.39 -12.60
C ASN A 74 1.06 11.00 -13.15
N TYR A 75 1.33 9.94 -12.39
CA TYR A 75 0.93 8.58 -12.74
C TYR A 75 1.46 8.10 -14.11
N THR A 76 2.68 8.50 -14.50
CA THR A 76 3.32 7.95 -15.71
C THR A 76 3.41 6.43 -15.64
N LYS A 77 3.51 5.78 -16.81
CA LYS A 77 3.61 4.32 -16.91
C LYS A 77 4.73 3.76 -16.03
N GLU A 78 5.90 4.38 -16.07
CA GLU A 78 7.06 3.98 -15.28
C GLU A 78 6.83 4.18 -13.77
N ALA A 79 6.36 5.35 -13.34
CA ALA A 79 6.09 5.60 -11.93
C ALA A 79 5.02 4.65 -11.37
N SER A 80 3.99 4.36 -12.17
CA SER A 80 2.93 3.41 -11.82
C SER A 80 3.45 1.98 -11.70
N ALA A 81 4.35 1.55 -12.59
CA ALA A 81 5.00 0.24 -12.51
C ALA A 81 5.89 0.14 -11.27
N ASN A 82 6.67 1.18 -10.96
CA ASN A 82 7.51 1.22 -9.76
C ASN A 82 6.67 1.17 -8.48
N PHE A 83 5.56 1.91 -8.43
CA PHE A 83 4.63 1.86 -7.30
C PHE A 83 3.98 0.48 -7.17
N PHE A 84 3.61 -0.18 -8.28
CA PHE A 84 3.12 -1.56 -8.23
C PHE A 84 4.18 -2.53 -7.68
N GLN A 85 5.44 -2.40 -8.08
CA GLN A 85 6.53 -3.21 -7.53
C GLN A 85 6.76 -2.96 -6.03
N LEU A 86 6.59 -1.73 -5.56
CA LEU A 86 6.59 -1.44 -4.13
C LEU A 86 5.51 -2.23 -3.39
N LEU A 87 4.27 -2.26 -3.89
CA LEU A 87 3.18 -2.99 -3.24
C LEU A 87 3.53 -4.49 -3.07
N TRP A 88 4.18 -5.09 -4.07
CA TRP A 88 4.70 -6.46 -3.95
C TRP A 88 5.81 -6.60 -2.91
N LYS A 89 6.72 -5.64 -2.81
CA LYS A 89 7.76 -5.64 -1.77
C LYS A 89 7.17 -5.54 -0.37
N LEU A 90 6.18 -4.66 -0.18
CA LEU A 90 5.46 -4.53 1.08
C LEU A 90 4.76 -5.84 1.45
N LEU A 91 4.04 -6.46 0.50
CA LEU A 91 3.44 -7.78 0.73
C LEU A 91 4.48 -8.86 1.07
N GLY A 92 5.61 -8.87 0.37
CA GLY A 92 6.72 -9.79 0.68
C GLY A 92 7.28 -9.59 2.08
N LEU A 93 7.37 -8.34 2.55
CA LEU A 93 7.77 -8.03 3.92
C LEU A 93 6.75 -8.54 4.94
N GLU A 94 5.44 -8.45 4.66
CA GLU A 94 4.42 -9.02 5.55
C GLU A 94 4.64 -10.54 5.74
N PHE A 95 4.87 -11.27 4.66
CA PHE A 95 5.16 -12.71 4.73
C PHE A 95 6.46 -13.02 5.46
N LEU A 96 7.48 -12.17 5.30
CA LEU A 96 8.74 -12.33 6.02
C LEU A 96 8.58 -12.07 7.52
N LEU A 97 7.75 -11.09 7.91
CA LEU A 97 7.48 -10.74 9.30
C LEU A 97 6.58 -11.77 10.00
N PHE A 98 5.67 -12.41 9.27
CA PHE A 98 4.63 -13.29 9.81
C PHE A 98 5.10 -14.33 10.85
N PRO A 99 6.24 -15.04 10.69
CA PRO A 99 6.72 -15.99 11.71
C PRO A 99 7.20 -15.35 13.02
N PHE A 100 7.45 -14.05 13.01
CA PHE A 100 8.00 -13.30 14.15
C PHE A 100 6.93 -12.50 14.90
N ILE A 101 5.78 -12.28 14.28
CA ILE A 101 4.62 -11.56 14.81
C ILE A 101 3.92 -12.41 15.89
#